data_AF-A0A0K9P575-F1
#
_entry.id   AF-A0A0K9P575-F1
#
_cell.length_a   1.000
_cell.length_b   1.000
_cell.length_c   1.000
_cell.angle_alpha   90.00
_cell.angle_beta   90.00
_cell.angle_gamma   90.00
#
_symmetry.space_group_name_H-M   'P 1'
#
loop_
_entity.id
_entity.type
_entity.pdbx_description
1 polymer ?
#
loop_
_entity_poly.entity_id
_entity_poly.type
_entity_poly.pdbx_seq_one_letter_code
_entity_poly.pdbx_strand_id
1 'polypeptide(L)'
;MQYVFDSLGLSYLHVLVKSYVFSQDERCSKLKIYPILQKVYLERILRKPEIDAFSEELKAHQKALLPDNFTELDRAMIEHNLLSASKLYTNISFEELGALLGIDPQKV
;
A
#
# COMPACT_ATOMS: atom_id res chain seq x y z
N MET A 1 -1.53 5.67 23.90
CA MET A 1 -2.39 5.27 22.76
C MET A 1 -1.63 5.21 21.45
N GLN A 2 -0.60 6.04 21.19
CA GLN A 2 0.23 5.94 19.97
C GLN A 2 1.04 4.63 19.86
N TYR A 3 1.54 4.10 20.99
CA TYR A 3 2.43 2.92 21.03
C TYR A 3 1.75 1.55 20.88
N VAL A 4 0.42 1.47 20.88
CA VAL A 4 -0.31 0.19 20.72
C VAL A 4 -0.57 -0.12 19.24
N PHE A 5 -0.43 0.88 18.36
CA PHE A 5 -0.69 0.74 16.93
C PHE A 5 0.47 0.10 16.15
N ASP A 6 1.68 0.09 16.71
CA ASP A 6 2.90 -0.35 16.00
C ASP A 6 3.14 -1.89 16.06
N SER A 7 2.39 -2.62 16.90
CA SER A 7 2.72 -4.04 17.22
C SER A 7 1.76 -5.11 16.68
N LEU A 8 0.68 -4.77 15.94
CA LEU A 8 -0.41 -5.73 15.66
C LEU A 8 -0.87 -5.87 14.19
N GLY A 9 -0.07 -5.49 13.19
CA GLY A 9 -0.49 -5.67 11.77
C GLY A 9 -1.67 -4.77 11.36
N LEU A 10 -1.84 -3.65 12.06
CA LEU A 10 -2.89 -2.64 11.81
C LEU A 10 -2.54 -1.66 10.67
N SER A 11 -1.33 -1.71 10.12
CA SER A 11 -0.88 -0.90 8.98
C SER A 11 -1.82 -1.03 7.78
N TYR A 12 -2.08 -2.27 7.37
CA TYR A 12 -2.91 -2.58 6.21
C TYR A 12 -4.40 -2.28 6.43
N LEU A 13 -4.94 -2.69 7.58
CA LEU A 13 -6.35 -2.49 7.91
C LEU A 13 -6.70 -1.01 8.08
N HIS A 14 -5.78 -0.20 8.63
CA HIS A 14 -5.97 1.24 8.78
C HIS A 14 -5.94 1.99 7.44
N VAL A 15 -5.07 1.57 6.51
CA VAL A 15 -5.03 2.10 5.14
C VAL A 15 -6.29 1.73 4.37
N LEU A 16 -6.79 0.50 4.50
CA LEU A 16 -8.05 0.07 3.90
C LEU A 16 -9.27 0.79 4.49
N VAL A 17 -9.36 0.90 5.82
CA VAL A 17 -10.48 1.58 6.49
C VAL A 17 -10.51 3.06 6.14
N LYS A 18 -9.35 3.73 6.06
CA LYS A 18 -9.29 5.10 5.54
C LYS A 18 -9.69 5.15 4.07
N SER A 19 -9.19 4.27 3.22
CA SER A 19 -9.55 4.25 1.79
C SER A 19 -11.05 4.02 1.57
N TYR A 20 -11.70 3.17 2.38
CA TYR A 20 -13.15 2.95 2.37
C TYR A 20 -13.93 4.23 2.72
N VAL A 21 -13.56 4.89 3.81
CA VAL A 21 -14.22 6.14 4.23
C VAL A 21 -14.01 7.24 3.19
N PHE A 22 -12.81 7.32 2.61
CA PHE A 22 -12.50 8.30 1.56
C PHE A 22 -13.18 7.96 0.21
N SER A 23 -13.41 6.69 -0.13
CA SER A 23 -14.07 6.33 -1.39
C SER A 23 -15.56 6.62 -1.40
N GLN A 24 -16.21 6.53 -0.24
CA GLN A 24 -17.63 6.83 -0.04
C GLN A 24 -17.95 8.33 0.00
N ASP A 25 -16.94 9.20 0.13
CA ASP A 25 -17.11 10.65 0.14
C ASP A 25 -16.92 11.23 -1.27
N GLU A 26 -17.99 11.74 -1.88
CA GLU A 26 -17.96 12.33 -3.23
C GLU A 26 -16.95 13.48 -3.36
N ARG A 27 -16.61 14.17 -2.27
CA ARG A 27 -15.64 15.28 -2.28
C ARG A 27 -14.22 14.78 -2.53
N CYS A 28 -13.94 13.53 -2.19
CA CYS A 28 -12.63 12.91 -2.35
C CYS A 28 -12.32 12.57 -3.80
N SER A 29 -13.31 12.45 -4.69
CA SER A 29 -13.13 12.24 -6.13
C SER A 29 -12.26 13.30 -6.82
N LYS A 30 -12.14 14.49 -6.21
CA LYS A 30 -11.35 15.62 -6.71
C LYS A 30 -9.90 15.60 -6.22
N LEU A 31 -9.55 14.72 -5.29
CA LEU A 31 -8.20 14.63 -4.75
C LEU A 31 -7.27 13.94 -5.73
N LYS A 32 -6.06 14.45 -5.88
CA LYS A 32 -5.02 13.83 -6.72
C LYS A 32 -4.71 12.38 -6.31
N ILE A 33 -4.85 12.07 -5.02
CA ILE A 33 -4.63 10.74 -4.45
C ILE A 33 -5.82 9.79 -4.62
N TYR A 34 -6.96 10.25 -5.15
CA TYR A 34 -8.15 9.42 -5.28
C TYR A 34 -7.95 8.12 -6.08
N PRO A 35 -7.20 8.11 -7.22
CA PRO A 35 -7.01 6.89 -8.00
C PRO A 35 -6.34 5.75 -7.21
N ILE A 36 -5.33 6.05 -6.38
CA ILE A 36 -4.67 5.03 -5.56
C ILE A 36 -5.58 4.55 -4.43
N LEU A 37 -6.32 5.45 -3.78
CA LEU A 37 -7.28 5.08 -2.73
C LEU A 37 -8.39 4.17 -3.28
N GLN A 38 -8.87 4.45 -4.49
CA GLN A 38 -9.86 3.61 -5.16
C GLN A 38 -9.30 2.21 -5.46
N LYS A 39 -8.03 2.11 -5.90
CA LYS A 39 -7.39 0.81 -6.12
C LYS A 39 -7.18 0.03 -4.83
N VAL A 40 -6.78 0.70 -3.76
CA VAL A 40 -6.68 0.10 -2.42
C VAL A 40 -8.02 -0.47 -1.98
N TYR A 41 -9.09 0.33 -2.09
CA TYR A 41 -10.45 -0.11 -1.73
C TYR A 41 -10.95 -1.29 -2.58
N LEU A 42 -10.68 -1.27 -3.89
CA LEU A 42 -11.06 -2.35 -4.81
C LEU A 42 -10.07 -3.53 -4.79
N GLU A 43 -9.11 -3.54 -3.85
CA GLU A 43 -8.11 -4.59 -3.69
C GLU A 43 -7.32 -4.88 -4.98
N ARG A 44 -7.05 -3.83 -5.76
CA ARG A 44 -6.28 -3.91 -7.01
C ARG A 44 -4.79 -3.71 -6.76
N ILE A 45 -3.97 -4.34 -7.60
CA ILE A 45 -2.51 -4.16 -7.57
C ILE A 45 -2.15 -2.69 -7.84
N LEU A 46 -1.27 -2.17 -6.99
CA LEU A 46 -0.69 -0.83 -7.04
C LEU A 46 0.69 -0.89 -7.69
N ARG A 47 0.92 -0.09 -8.74
CA ARG A 47 2.22 -0.04 -9.42
C ARG A 47 3.13 0.97 -8.75
N LYS A 48 4.45 0.75 -8.86
CA LYS A 48 5.48 1.63 -8.27
C LYS A 48 5.29 3.13 -8.58
N PRO A 49 4.99 3.56 -9.82
CA PRO A 49 4.75 4.99 -10.10
C PRO A 49 3.57 5.60 -9.33
N GLU A 50 2.54 4.79 -9.03
CA GLU A 50 1.36 5.24 -8.29
C GLU A 50 1.69 5.39 -6.80
N ILE A 51 2.48 4.46 -6.26
CA ILE A 51 2.97 4.49 -4.89
C ILE A 51 3.91 5.68 -4.68
N ASP A 52 4.79 5.95 -5.64
CA ASP A 52 5.73 7.07 -5.59
C ASP A 52 4.99 8.41 -5.62
N ALA A 53 4.03 8.57 -6.54
CA ALA A 53 3.18 9.77 -6.60
C ALA A 53 2.37 9.97 -5.30
N PHE A 54 1.90 8.88 -4.68
CA PHE A 54 1.22 8.96 -3.38
C PHE A 54 2.18 9.36 -2.25
N SER A 55 3.40 8.81 -2.26
CA SER A 55 4.43 9.16 -1.30
C SER A 55 4.80 10.64 -1.37
N GLU A 56 4.84 11.26 -2.56
CA GLU A 56 5.10 12.70 -2.71
C GLU A 56 4.07 13.58 -2.00
N GLU A 57 2.80 13.14 -1.94
CA GLU A 57 1.71 13.86 -1.26
C GLU A 57 1.71 13.66 0.27
N LEU A 58 2.50 12.71 0.79
CA LEU A 58 2.65 12.50 2.23
C LEU A 58 3.57 13.54 2.88
N LYS A 59 3.16 14.00 4.07
CA LYS A 59 3.98 14.90 4.89
C LYS A 59 5.21 14.17 5.42
N ALA A 60 6.29 14.89 5.70
CA ALA A 60 7.54 14.29 6.20
C ALA A 60 7.35 13.40 7.44
N HIS A 61 6.48 13.79 8.39
CA HIS A 61 6.18 12.97 9.57
C HIS A 61 5.39 11.69 9.29
N GLN A 62 4.83 11.55 8.08
CA GLN A 62 4.11 10.35 7.62
C GLN A 62 5.02 9.40 6.83
N LYS A 63 6.26 9.81 6.54
CA LYS A 63 7.28 8.99 5.87
C LYS A 63 8.20 8.36 6.90
N ALA A 64 7.62 7.56 7.79
CA ALA A 64 8.39 6.85 8.80
C ALA A 64 9.32 5.84 8.11
N LEU A 65 10.63 5.99 8.33
CA LEU A 65 11.65 5.05 7.90
C LEU A 65 11.81 3.97 8.96
N LEU A 66 11.85 2.71 8.52
CA LEU A 66 12.09 1.54 9.35
C LEU A 66 13.58 1.14 9.32
N PRO A 67 14.02 0.28 10.26
CA PRO A 67 15.44 -0.12 10.37
C PRO A 67 16.03 -0.81 9.13
N ASP A 68 15.19 -1.28 8.22
CA ASP A 68 15.54 -1.96 6.95
C ASP A 68 15.56 -1.01 5.74
N ASN A 69 15.52 0.31 5.97
CA ASN A 69 15.42 1.37 4.95
C ASN A 69 14.13 1.36 4.12
N PHE A 70 13.12 0.57 4.50
CA PHE A 70 11.78 0.69 3.94
C PHE A 70 11.00 1.78 4.68
N THR A 71 10.04 2.40 4.00
CA THR A 71 9.04 3.22 4.68
C THR A 71 7.86 2.36 5.16
N GLU A 72 7.09 2.86 6.12
CA GLU A 72 5.83 2.19 6.52
C GLU A 72 4.87 2.06 5.34
N LEU A 73 4.89 3.05 4.44
CA LEU A 73 4.14 3.00 3.20
C LEU A 73 4.59 1.82 2.35
N ASP A 74 5.89 1.64 2.11
CA ASP A 74 6.39 0.57 1.27
C ASP A 74 5.95 -0.81 1.78
N ARG A 75 6.05 -1.05 3.10
CA ARG A 75 5.57 -2.31 3.70
C ARG A 75 4.08 -2.52 3.52
N ALA A 76 3.28 -1.48 3.78
CA ALA A 76 1.83 -1.55 3.61
C ALA A 76 1.44 -1.83 2.15
N MET A 77 2.17 -1.26 1.17
CA MET A 77 1.90 -1.49 -0.25
C MET A 77 2.35 -2.87 -0.73
N ILE A 78 3.44 -3.41 -0.17
CA ILE A 78 3.87 -4.80 -0.44
C ILE A 78 2.82 -5.78 0.11
N GLU A 79 2.38 -5.61 1.36
CA GLU A 79 1.32 -6.43 1.97
C GLU A 79 0.03 -6.38 1.16
N HIS A 80 -0.38 -5.18 0.73
CA HIS A 80 -1.52 -4.97 -0.15
C HIS A 80 -1.41 -5.76 -1.44
N ASN A 81 -0.31 -5.54 -2.17
CA ASN A 81 -0.12 -6.15 -3.48
C ASN A 81 -0.01 -7.68 -3.39
N LEU A 82 0.59 -8.21 -2.32
CA LEU A 82 0.68 -9.64 -2.08
C LEU A 82 -0.72 -10.24 -1.86
N LEU A 83 -1.56 -9.60 -1.04
CA LEU A 83 -2.94 -10.04 -0.84
C LEU A 83 -3.79 -9.90 -2.11
N SER A 84 -3.60 -8.83 -2.89
CA SER A 84 -4.25 -8.68 -4.18
C SER A 84 -3.81 -9.77 -5.16
N ALA A 85 -2.51 -10.08 -5.22
CA ALA A 85 -1.97 -11.11 -6.09
C ALA A 85 -2.51 -12.50 -5.73
N SER A 86 -2.65 -12.82 -4.43
CA SER A 86 -3.20 -14.11 -3.98
C SER A 86 -4.67 -14.33 -4.37
N LYS A 87 -5.41 -13.25 -4.66
CA LYS A 87 -6.80 -13.29 -5.14
C LYS A 87 -6.90 -13.37 -6.66
N LEU A 88 -5.91 -12.84 -7.37
CA LEU A 88 -5.90 -12.74 -8.84
C LEU A 88 -5.20 -13.93 -9.51
N TYR A 89 -4.16 -14.46 -8.89
CA TYR A 89 -3.32 -15.51 -9.45
C TYR A 89 -3.51 -16.81 -8.67
N THR A 90 -3.77 -17.91 -9.37
CA THR A 90 -3.70 -19.26 -8.78
C THR A 90 -2.24 -19.68 -8.57
N ASN A 91 -1.34 -19.21 -9.43
CA ASN A 91 0.10 -19.40 -9.35
C ASN A 91 0.81 -18.22 -10.04
N ILE A 92 2.00 -17.88 -9.55
CA ILE A 92 2.86 -16.80 -10.06
C ILE A 92 4.31 -17.17 -9.73
N SER A 93 5.26 -16.87 -10.63
CA SER A 93 6.68 -17.09 -10.35
C SER A 93 7.22 -16.06 -9.36
N PHE A 94 8.30 -16.39 -8.64
CA PHE A 94 8.95 -15.43 -7.72
C PHE A 94 9.50 -14.20 -8.44
N GLU A 95 9.95 -14.36 -9.69
CA GLU A 95 10.43 -13.26 -10.53
C GLU A 95 9.31 -12.27 -10.87
N GLU A 96 8.17 -12.77 -11.33
CA GLU A 96 7.00 -11.94 -11.64
C GLU A 96 6.39 -11.32 -10.39
N LEU A 97 6.35 -12.06 -9.28
CA LEU A 97 5.86 -11.55 -8.01
C LEU A 97 6.78 -10.45 -7.46
N GLY A 98 8.10 -10.62 -7.51
CA GLY A 98 9.06 -9.59 -7.13
C GLY A 98 8.91 -8.32 -7.97
N ALA A 99 8.78 -8.46 -9.29
CA ALA A 99 8.53 -7.34 -10.19
C ALA A 99 7.21 -6.61 -9.89
N LEU A 100 6.16 -7.34 -9.54
CA LEU A 100 4.84 -6.79 -9.16
C LEU A 100 4.89 -6.04 -7.82
N LEU A 101 5.62 -6.60 -6.84
CA LEU A 101 5.78 -6.02 -5.51
C LEU A 101 6.82 -4.88 -5.47
N GLY A 102 7.64 -4.73 -6.51
CA GLY A 102 8.73 -3.75 -6.54
C GLY A 102 9.89 -4.11 -5.61
N ILE A 103 10.10 -5.41 -5.35
CA ILE A 103 11.17 -5.95 -4.52
C ILE A 103 12.05 -6.91 -5.33
N ASP A 104 13.32 -7.00 -4.94
CA ASP A 104 14.24 -7.96 -5.54
C ASP A 104 13.67 -9.39 -5.39
N PRO A 105 13.57 -10.18 -6.48
CA PRO A 105 13.08 -11.56 -6.41
C PRO A 105 13.81 -12.44 -5.40
N GLN A 106 15.08 -12.14 -5.05
CA GLN A 106 15.84 -12.85 -4.02
C GLN A 106 15.41 -12.51 -2.59
N LYS A 107 14.58 -11.48 -2.41
CA LYS A 107 14.00 -11.04 -1.13
C LYS A 107 12.52 -11.41 -0.98
N VAL A 108 11.91 -12.04 -2.00
CA VAL A 108 10.55 -12.60 -1.98
C VAL A 108 10.60 -13.99 -1.37
#